data_AF-A0A060C605-F1
#
_entry.id   AF-A0A060C605-F1
#
_cell.length_a   1.000
_cell.length_b   1.000
_cell.length_c   1.000
_cell.angle_alpha   90.00
_cell.angle_beta   90.00
_cell.angle_gamma   90.00
#
_symmetry.space_group_name_H-M   'P 1'
#
loop_
_entity.id
_entity.type
_entity.pdbx_description
1 polymer ?
#
loop_
_entity_poly.entity_id
_entity_poly.type
_entity_poly.pdbx_seq_one_letter_code
_entity_poly.pdbx_strand_id
1 'polypeptide(L)'
;TQQCRVDDIETVRQVFAQAGIEAELSPFFTDMAALLTRAHLIVARAGASTVAEIAVAGRPAIFIPLPGAIDDHQRANADALAIARR
;
A
#
# COMPACT_ATOMS: atom_id res chain seq x y z
N THR A 1 2.10 10.16 0.21
CA THR A 1 3.14 9.45 -0.57
C THR A 1 2.49 8.33 -1.36
N GLN A 2 2.93 8.10 -2.60
CA GLN A 2 2.42 7.04 -3.47
C GLN A 2 3.59 6.42 -4.27
N GLN A 3 3.68 5.09 -4.24
CA GLN A 3 4.58 4.35 -5.13
C GLN A 3 3.90 4.11 -6.49
N CYS A 4 4.57 4.38 -7.59
CA CYS A 4 4.07 4.15 -8.95
C CYS A 4 5.22 3.90 -9.92
N ARG A 5 4.97 3.22 -11.05
CA ARG A 5 6.03 2.97 -12.04
C ARG A 5 6.55 4.30 -12.58
N VAL A 6 7.80 4.31 -13.04
CA VAL A 6 8.44 5.51 -13.61
C VAL A 6 7.56 6.13 -14.71
N ASP A 7 7.04 5.29 -15.60
CA ASP A 7 6.21 5.72 -16.73
C ASP A 7 4.84 6.28 -16.30
N ASP A 8 4.37 5.94 -15.09
CA ASP A 8 3.07 6.37 -14.57
C ASP A 8 3.16 7.65 -13.71
N ILE A 9 4.37 8.12 -13.36
CA ILE A 9 4.56 9.21 -12.38
C ILE A 9 3.80 10.47 -12.77
N GLU A 10 3.88 10.89 -14.04
CA GLU A 10 3.27 12.14 -14.48
C GLU A 10 1.75 12.04 -14.50
N THR A 11 1.21 10.93 -14.99
CA THR A 11 -0.24 10.64 -14.94
C THR A 11 -0.75 10.68 -13.50
N VAL A 12 -0.05 10.02 -12.58
CA VAL A 12 -0.42 9.97 -11.15
C VAL A 12 -0.33 11.35 -10.50
N ARG A 13 0.70 12.14 -10.85
CA ARG A 13 0.85 13.52 -10.37
C ARG A 13 -0.34 14.39 -10.76
N GLN A 14 -0.78 14.29 -12.00
CA GLN A 14 -1.93 15.04 -12.50
C GLN A 14 -3.22 14.64 -11.77
N VAL A 15 -3.43 13.34 -11.53
CA VAL A 15 -4.59 12.85 -10.77
C VAL A 15 -4.61 13.43 -9.35
N PHE A 16 -3.48 13.40 -8.64
CA PHE A 16 -3.40 13.98 -7.29
C PHE A 16 -3.57 15.50 -7.30
N ALA A 17 -2.99 16.20 -8.28
CA ALA A 17 -3.14 17.66 -8.41
C ALA A 17 -4.59 18.07 -8.66
N GLN A 18 -5.32 17.35 -9.53
CA GLN A 18 -6.75 17.58 -9.77
C GLN A 18 -7.60 17.33 -8.52
N ALA A 19 -7.18 16.40 -7.66
CA ALA A 19 -7.81 16.13 -6.37
C ALA A 19 -7.39 17.10 -5.25
N GLY A 20 -6.45 18.02 -5.51
CA GLY A 20 -5.90 18.94 -4.49
C GLY A 20 -5.05 18.23 -3.43
N ILE A 21 -4.45 17.09 -3.76
CA ILE A 21 -3.66 16.26 -2.84
C ILE A 21 -2.17 16.45 -3.15
N GLU A 22 -1.40 16.83 -2.14
CA GLU A 22 0.05 16.82 -2.23
C GLU A 22 0.58 15.40 -1.94
N ALA A 23 1.30 14.83 -2.91
CA ALA A 23 1.86 13.49 -2.78
C ALA A 23 3.31 13.44 -3.27
N GLU A 24 4.19 12.90 -2.43
CA GLU A 24 5.50 12.43 -2.85
C GLU A 24 5.34 11.15 -3.69
N LEU A 25 5.85 11.17 -4.93
CA LEU A 25 5.76 10.08 -5.89
C LEU A 25 7.15 9.49 -6.14
N SER A 26 7.27 8.17 -6.12
CA SER A 26 8.53 7.49 -6.43
C SER A 26 8.29 6.08 -6.98
N PRO A 27 9.17 5.55 -7.84
CA PRO A 27 9.16 4.13 -8.19
C PRO A 27 9.50 3.23 -6.99
N PHE A 28 10.34 3.70 -6.07
CA PHE A 28 10.74 2.98 -4.88
C PHE A 28 11.05 3.94 -3.74
N PHE A 29 10.73 3.54 -2.52
CA PHE A 29 11.15 4.23 -1.30
C PHE A 29 12.15 3.34 -0.57
N THR A 30 13.26 3.93 -0.13
CA THR A 30 14.37 3.20 0.52
C THR A 30 14.08 2.88 1.98
N ASP A 31 13.33 3.74 2.67
CA ASP A 31 12.96 3.55 4.08
C ASP A 31 11.45 3.36 4.24
N MET A 32 10.99 2.15 3.88
CA MET A 32 9.59 1.77 4.05
C MET A 32 9.20 1.69 5.52
N ALA A 33 10.09 1.29 6.43
CA ALA A 33 9.79 1.19 7.85
C ALA A 33 9.40 2.56 8.44
N ALA A 34 10.13 3.62 8.12
CA ALA A 34 9.79 4.97 8.55
C ALA A 34 8.51 5.51 7.89
N LEU A 35 8.26 5.17 6.62
CA LEU A 35 7.03 5.56 5.93
C LEU A 35 5.80 4.89 6.52
N LEU A 36 5.85 3.56 6.68
CA LEU A 36 4.77 2.79 7.28
C LEU A 36 4.54 3.28 8.71
N THR A 37 5.60 3.47 9.51
CA THR A 37 5.46 3.92 10.90
C THR A 37 4.91 5.34 11.01
N ARG A 38 5.12 6.24 10.05
CA ARG A 38 4.50 7.59 10.11
C ARG A 38 3.05 7.62 9.61
N ALA A 39 2.63 6.63 8.84
CA ALA A 39 1.33 6.63 8.19
C ALA A 39 0.20 6.48 9.21
N HIS A 40 -0.86 7.28 9.05
CA HIS A 40 -2.10 7.12 9.80
C HIS A 40 -2.97 5.97 9.23
N LEU A 41 -2.90 5.78 7.92
CA LEU A 41 -3.62 4.77 7.15
C LEU A 41 -2.78 4.38 5.94
N ILE A 42 -2.82 3.10 5.59
CA ILE A 42 -2.12 2.55 4.42
C ILE A 42 -3.15 2.00 3.43
N VAL A 43 -2.93 2.24 2.13
CA VAL A 43 -3.73 1.62 1.06
C VAL A 43 -2.77 0.85 0.18
N ALA A 44 -2.97 -0.47 0.06
CA ALA A 44 -2.02 -1.32 -0.63
C ALA A 44 -2.65 -2.58 -1.24
N ARG A 45 -1.91 -3.26 -2.12
CA ARG A 45 -2.21 -4.64 -2.50
C ARG A 45 -1.88 -5.57 -1.33
N ALA A 46 -2.55 -6.70 -1.23
CA ALA A 46 -2.35 -7.67 -0.15
C ALA A 46 -1.27 -8.72 -0.50
N GLY A 47 -0.12 -8.25 -0.98
CA GLY A 47 1.06 -9.11 -1.16
C GLY A 47 1.61 -9.58 0.19
N ALA A 48 2.23 -10.77 0.22
CA ALA A 48 2.70 -11.38 1.47
C ALA A 48 3.63 -10.46 2.28
N SER A 49 4.67 -9.90 1.64
CA SER A 49 5.60 -8.97 2.30
C SER A 49 4.90 -7.70 2.78
N THR A 50 4.01 -7.13 1.97
CA THR A 50 3.26 -5.91 2.33
C THR A 50 2.39 -6.13 3.57
N VAL A 51 1.66 -7.25 3.63
CA VAL A 51 0.83 -7.59 4.80
C VAL A 51 1.70 -7.79 6.03
N ALA A 52 2.83 -8.49 5.91
CA ALA A 52 3.75 -8.70 7.03
C ALA A 52 4.34 -7.38 7.56
N GLU A 53 4.80 -6.49 6.67
CA GLU A 53 5.35 -5.18 7.03
C GLU A 53 4.31 -4.29 7.72
N ILE A 54 3.07 -4.26 7.20
CA ILE A 54 1.97 -3.51 7.81
C ILE A 54 1.60 -4.07 9.18
N ALA A 55 1.56 -5.40 9.33
CA ALA A 55 1.30 -6.04 10.61
C ALA A 55 2.35 -5.68 11.67
N VAL A 56 3.63 -5.69 11.29
CA VAL A 56 4.75 -5.29 12.18
C VAL A 56 4.71 -3.80 12.49
N ALA A 57 4.47 -2.93 11.51
CA ALA A 57 4.28 -1.50 11.72
C ALA A 57 3.03 -1.20 12.57
N GLY A 58 2.08 -2.15 12.59
CA GLY A 58 0.85 -2.09 13.35
C GLY A 58 -0.07 -0.95 12.91
N ARG A 59 -0.04 -0.59 11.63
CA ARG A 59 -0.86 0.51 11.11
C ARG A 59 -2.17 0.00 10.51
N PRO A 60 -3.27 0.77 10.62
CA PRO A 60 -4.49 0.49 9.89
C PRO A 60 -4.22 0.45 8.39
N ALA A 61 -4.85 -0.49 7.68
CA ALA A 61 -4.73 -0.62 6.24
C ALA A 61 -6.04 -0.96 5.55
N ILE A 62 -6.21 -0.44 4.33
CA ILE A 62 -7.23 -0.86 3.36
C ILE A 62 -6.50 -1.67 2.28
N PHE A 63 -6.86 -2.94 2.16
CA PHE A 63 -6.31 -3.81 1.13
C PHE A 63 -7.17 -3.80 -0.12
N ILE A 64 -6.52 -3.70 -1.27
CA ILE A 64 -7.14 -3.84 -2.59
C ILE A 64 -6.48 -5.07 -3.25
N PRO A 65 -6.95 -6.31 -3.04
CA PRO A 65 -6.33 -7.50 -3.65
C PRO A 65 -6.27 -7.41 -5.19
N LEU A 66 -5.23 -8.00 -5.79
CA LEU A 66 -5.10 -8.11 -7.24
C LEU A 66 -6.16 -9.07 -7.81
N PRO A 67 -7.05 -8.62 -8.72
CA PRO A 67 -7.97 -9.51 -9.41
C PRO A 67 -7.20 -10.60 -10.16
N GLY A 68 -7.59 -11.87 -9.95
CA GLY A 68 -6.93 -13.00 -10.61
C GLY A 68 -5.54 -13.36 -10.05
N ALA A 69 -5.21 -12.93 -8.83
CA ALA A 69 -4.07 -13.49 -8.11
C ALA A 69 -4.22 -15.03 -8.03
N ILE A 70 -3.13 -15.75 -8.32
CA ILE A 70 -3.10 -17.23 -8.31
C ILE A 70 -3.71 -17.74 -7.00
N ASP A 71 -4.70 -18.63 -7.04
CA ASP A 71 -5.36 -19.17 -5.84
C ASP A 71 -5.98 -18.13 -4.89
N ASP A 72 -6.25 -16.91 -5.35
CA ASP A 72 -6.81 -15.82 -4.52
C ASP A 72 -5.97 -15.51 -3.26
N HIS A 73 -4.65 -15.77 -3.32
CA HIS A 73 -3.76 -15.67 -2.15
C HIS A 73 -3.73 -14.27 -1.53
N GLN A 74 -3.93 -13.22 -2.33
CA GLN A 74 -3.97 -11.85 -1.78
C GLN A 74 -5.21 -11.61 -0.93
N ARG A 75 -6.37 -12.20 -1.27
CA ARG A 75 -7.55 -12.11 -0.43
C ARG A 75 -7.33 -12.83 0.90
N ALA A 76 -6.76 -14.04 0.86
CA ALA A 76 -6.42 -14.79 2.07
C ALA A 76 -5.46 -14.01 2.99
N ASN A 77 -4.44 -13.36 2.43
CA ASN A 77 -3.52 -12.52 3.21
C ASN A 77 -4.24 -11.34 3.88
N ALA A 78 -5.13 -10.65 3.16
CA ALA A 78 -5.91 -9.55 3.70
C ALA A 78 -6.83 -10.02 4.84
N ASP A 79 -7.55 -11.12 4.63
CA ASP A 79 -8.49 -11.69 5.61
C ASP A 79 -7.75 -12.14 6.88
N ALA A 80 -6.57 -12.75 6.75
CA ALA A 80 -5.75 -13.17 7.88
C ALA A 80 -5.36 -12.01 8.80
N LEU A 81 -4.99 -10.85 8.22
CA LEU A 81 -4.67 -9.66 9.01
C LEU A 81 -5.93 -8.97 9.55
N ALA A 82 -7.05 -9.01 8.82
CA ALA A 82 -8.31 -8.37 9.24
C ALA A 82 -8.88 -8.98 10.54
N ILE A 83 -8.68 -10.28 10.76
CA ILE A 83 -9.12 -10.98 11.97
C ILE A 83 -8.04 -11.04 13.07
N ALA A 84 -6.81 -10.65 12.75
CA ALA A 84 -5.71 -10.65 13.71
C ALA A 84 -6.02 -9.68 14.85
N ARG A 85 -5.91 -10.17 16.08
CA ARG A 85 -5.98 -9.33 17.28
C ARG A 85 -4.55 -8.92 17.63
N ARG A 86 -4.34 -7.62 17.87
CA ARG A 86 -3.12 -7.12 18.52
C ARG A 86 -3.04 -7.63 19.95
#